data_AF-A0A7V1RE82-F1
#
_entry.id   AF-A0A7V1RE82-F1
#
_cell.length_a   1.000
_cell.length_b   1.000
_cell.length_c   1.000
_cell.angle_alpha   90.00
_cell.angle_beta   90.00
_cell.angle_gamma   90.00
#
_symmetry.space_group_name_H-M   'P 1'
#
loop_
_entity.id
_entity.type
_entity.pdbx_description
1 polymer ?
#
loop_
_entity_poly.entity_id
_entity_poly.type
_entity_poly.pdbx_seq_one_letter_code
_entity_poly.pdbx_strand_id
1 'polypeptide(L)'
;MDSGDIHFPVVLTLEEVCQGTERSVTYPGPRTLCIRCHGAREQSGVACVLCAGTGWSSYPRRVSFTIPPGARDQTQIRVRGFGRRSSETGKWGSLRLVCCVRPHPNFRREGADLITEAAPLEDPDAVLRIDTPYGAVIVPSAAQHRSEVRLEGYGCPVAVGAAECGTLTVRFSPKLSRHVRCEYERALSDAAGRLRNGDPDGAIRVLSIPDFADLIDSRALAVLGRAEYAQGDYEAARTLFILAVKLDPAKASGWVDLGRFALAKAEAFGACVCFELALERGMATPQVRTWLRQAVRLMFEQAVGQRPGAAGVSGAAAEARHLAEHRMYAAAAQVLRRQPGWDVL
;
A
#
# COMPACT_ATOMS: atom_id res chain seq x y z
N MET A 1 -14.03 37.04 13.85
CA MET A 1 -13.10 35.96 13.47
C MET A 1 -12.11 35.80 14.61
N ASP A 2 -12.29 34.79 15.46
CA ASP A 2 -11.56 34.64 16.73
C ASP A 2 -10.07 34.36 16.49
N SER A 3 -9.24 35.38 16.66
CA SER A 3 -7.81 35.48 16.30
C SER A 3 -6.84 34.60 17.10
N GLY A 4 -7.35 33.59 17.81
CA GLY A 4 -6.59 32.76 18.75
C GLY A 4 -6.84 31.26 18.65
N ASP A 5 -7.61 30.78 17.68
CA ASP A 5 -7.90 29.35 17.57
C ASP A 5 -6.74 28.58 16.92
N ILE A 6 -6.36 27.45 17.52
CA ILE A 6 -5.34 26.54 16.99
C ILE A 6 -6.06 25.36 16.36
N HIS A 7 -5.70 25.00 15.12
CA HIS A 7 -6.19 23.80 14.47
C HIS A 7 -5.14 22.70 14.57
N PHE A 8 -5.55 21.51 15.04
CA PHE A 8 -4.64 20.37 15.15
C PHE A 8 -5.33 19.11 14.61
N PRO A 9 -4.77 18.44 13.58
CA PRO A 9 -5.36 17.23 13.04
C PRO A 9 -5.14 16.03 13.99
N VAL A 10 -6.16 15.21 14.15
CA VAL A 10 -6.08 13.96 14.92
C VAL A 10 -6.51 12.81 14.01
N VAL A 11 -5.63 11.84 13.83
CA VAL A 11 -5.93 10.63 13.05
C VAL A 11 -6.67 9.62 13.92
N LEU A 12 -7.88 9.27 13.50
CA LEU A 12 -8.78 8.34 14.18
C LEU A 12 -8.92 7.04 13.40
N THR A 13 -9.08 5.93 14.11
CA THR A 13 -9.44 4.65 13.51
C THR A 13 -10.96 4.49 13.43
N LEU A 14 -11.43 3.52 12.64
CA LEU A 14 -12.86 3.27 12.48
C LEU A 14 -13.52 2.82 13.80
N GLU A 15 -12.80 2.04 14.59
CA GLU A 15 -13.24 1.53 15.89
C GLU A 15 -13.43 2.66 16.90
N GLU A 16 -12.45 3.58 16.98
CA GLU A 16 -12.52 4.77 17.85
C GLU A 16 -13.73 5.65 17.49
N VAL A 17 -14.06 5.74 16.20
CA VAL A 17 -15.16 6.56 15.70
C VAL A 17 -16.51 5.89 15.93
N CYS A 18 -16.62 4.57 15.77
CA CYS A 18 -17.90 3.89 15.95
C CYS A 18 -18.25 3.72 17.44
N GLN A 19 -17.28 3.43 18.31
CA GLN A 19 -17.54 3.27 19.75
C GLN A 19 -17.54 4.59 20.53
N GLY A 20 -16.76 5.59 20.10
CA GLY A 20 -16.49 6.78 20.89
C GLY A 20 -15.56 6.47 22.07
N THR A 21 -14.39 7.09 22.11
CA THR A 21 -13.40 6.84 23.16
C THR A 21 -12.80 8.13 23.69
N GLU A 22 -12.28 8.09 24.91
CA GLU A 22 -11.47 9.18 25.45
C GLU A 22 -10.04 9.05 24.96
N ARG A 23 -9.50 10.13 24.39
CA ARG A 23 -8.14 10.16 23.85
C ARG A 23 -7.40 11.36 24.41
N SER A 24 -6.08 11.20 24.56
CA SER A 24 -5.19 12.32 24.84
C SER A 24 -4.26 12.57 23.67
N VAL A 25 -4.05 13.84 23.34
CA VAL A 25 -3.12 14.24 22.28
C VAL A 25 -2.15 15.28 22.82
N THR A 26 -0.91 15.19 22.35
CA THR A 26 0.13 16.18 22.63
C THR A 26 0.32 17.03 21.39
N TYR A 27 0.12 18.34 21.51
CA TYR A 27 0.25 19.28 20.40
C TYR A 27 1.30 20.35 20.73
N PRO A 28 1.96 20.92 19.71
CA PRO A 28 2.84 22.05 19.92
C PRO A 28 2.02 23.23 20.47
N GLY A 29 2.28 23.61 21.72
CA GLY A 29 1.59 24.72 22.35
C GLY A 29 1.83 26.04 21.60
N PRO A 30 1.05 27.09 21.92
CA PRO A 30 1.21 28.37 21.26
C PRO A 30 2.62 28.94 21.48
N ARG A 31 3.15 29.61 20.44
CA ARG A 31 4.43 30.32 20.54
C ARG A 31 4.32 31.42 21.59
N THR A 32 5.14 31.31 22.64
CA THR A 32 5.33 32.33 23.66
C THR A 32 6.72 32.96 23.49
N LEU A 33 6.88 34.19 23.96
CA LEU A 33 8.20 34.81 24.01
C LEU A 33 9.17 33.90 24.75
N CYS A 34 10.39 33.79 24.25
CA CYS A 34 11.43 33.02 24.91
C CYS A 34 11.61 33.54 26.35
N ILE A 35 11.46 32.67 27.35
CA ILE A 35 11.61 33.06 28.77
C ILE A 35 13.02 33.53 29.11
N ARG A 36 14.01 33.22 28.25
CA ARG A 36 15.42 33.55 28.43
C ARG A 36 15.76 34.90 27.82
N CYS A 37 15.51 35.11 26.52
CA CYS A 37 15.83 36.39 25.85
C CYS A 37 14.65 37.37 25.77
N HIS A 38 13.47 37.00 26.26
CA HIS A 38 12.24 37.82 26.20
C HIS A 38 11.88 38.33 24.79
N GLY A 39 12.32 37.62 23.73
CA GLY A 39 12.11 38.02 22.34
C GLY A 39 13.31 38.72 21.69
N ALA A 40 14.37 39.06 22.43
CA ALA A 40 15.56 39.75 21.93
C ALA A 40 16.42 38.92 20.97
N ARG A 41 16.15 37.60 20.83
CA ARG A 41 16.87 36.62 19.98
C ARG A 41 18.31 36.33 20.39
N GLU A 42 18.97 37.25 21.09
CA GLU A 42 20.32 37.11 21.62
C GLU A 42 20.39 37.38 23.12
N GLN A 43 21.48 36.94 23.74
CA GLN A 43 21.89 37.33 25.09
C GLN A 43 23.39 37.61 25.05
N SER A 44 23.80 38.82 25.46
CA SER A 44 25.20 39.22 25.56
C SER A 44 25.99 39.01 24.25
N GLY A 45 25.39 39.33 23.11
CA GLY A 45 26.01 39.22 21.78
C GLY A 45 26.07 37.81 21.19
N VAL A 46 25.47 36.80 21.86
CA VAL A 46 25.39 35.42 21.36
C VAL A 46 23.93 35.02 21.15
N ALA A 47 23.65 34.27 20.09
CA ALA A 47 22.32 33.74 19.82
C ALA A 47 21.77 32.97 21.04
N CYS A 48 20.53 33.26 21.43
CA CYS A 48 19.94 32.68 22.63
C CYS A 48 19.79 31.16 22.48
N VAL A 49 20.50 30.40 23.32
CA VAL A 49 20.56 28.93 23.28
C VAL A 49 19.18 28.26 23.37
N LEU A 50 18.25 28.84 24.14
CA LEU A 50 16.93 28.24 24.37
C LEU A 50 15.99 28.34 23.14
N CYS A 51 16.11 29.40 22.34
CA CYS A 51 15.26 29.62 21.18
C CYS A 51 16.03 29.58 19.85
N ALA A 52 17.32 29.27 19.90
CA ALA A 52 18.25 29.26 18.76
C ALA A 52 18.14 30.52 17.89
N GLY A 53 18.02 31.71 18.51
CA GLY A 53 17.91 32.97 17.77
C GLY A 53 16.51 33.29 17.22
N THR A 54 15.50 32.45 17.42
CA THR A 54 14.14 32.73 16.91
C THR A 54 13.38 33.77 17.75
N GLY A 55 13.72 33.92 19.04
CA GLY A 55 13.00 34.78 20.00
C GLY A 55 11.71 34.18 20.55
N TRP A 56 11.30 33.00 20.05
CA TRP A 56 10.06 32.32 20.44
C TRP A 56 10.35 30.93 21.00
N SER A 57 9.49 30.46 21.89
CA SER A 57 9.52 29.10 22.41
C SER A 57 8.10 28.53 22.38
N SER A 58 7.97 27.25 22.07
CA SER A 58 6.69 26.53 22.15
C SER A 58 6.90 25.29 23.01
N TYR A 59 6.10 25.18 24.07
CA TYR A 59 6.11 23.99 24.92
C TYR A 59 4.99 23.05 24.48
N PRO A 60 5.26 21.74 24.32
CA PRO A 60 4.23 20.78 24.01
C PRO A 60 3.21 20.75 25.16
N ARG A 61 1.93 20.73 24.82
CA ARG A 61 0.83 20.61 25.78
C ARG A 61 0.06 19.33 25.51
N ARG A 62 -0.36 18.66 26.57
CA ARG A 62 -1.24 17.49 26.51
C ARG A 62 -2.66 17.91 26.85
N VAL A 63 -3.62 17.40 26.09
CA VAL A 63 -5.05 17.62 26.31
C VAL A 63 -5.80 16.29 26.17
N SER A 64 -6.71 15.99 27.10
CA SER A 64 -7.67 14.90 26.97
C SER A 64 -8.98 15.43 26.36
N PHE A 65 -9.58 14.64 25.50
CA PHE A 65 -10.86 14.95 24.86
C PHE A 65 -11.60 13.65 24.55
N THR A 66 -12.92 13.75 24.53
CA THR A 66 -13.80 12.64 24.16
C THR A 66 -14.11 12.73 22.68
N ILE A 67 -13.89 11.65 21.95
CA ILE A 67 -14.32 11.51 20.56
C ILE A 67 -15.78 11.09 20.59
N PRO A 68 -16.71 11.90 20.07
CA PRO A 68 -18.10 11.52 20.09
C PRO A 68 -18.33 10.38 19.08
N PRO A 69 -19.14 9.37 19.44
CA PRO A 69 -19.42 8.24 18.57
C PRO A 69 -20.14 8.75 17.31
N GLY A 70 -19.75 8.23 16.14
CA GLY A 70 -20.27 8.64 14.84
C GLY A 70 -19.53 9.82 14.18
N ALA A 71 -18.42 10.30 14.76
CA ALA A 71 -17.61 11.37 14.18
C ALA A 71 -17.31 11.14 12.69
N ARG A 72 -17.41 12.19 11.86
CA ARG A 72 -17.10 12.14 10.43
C ARG A 72 -15.73 12.76 10.15
N ASP A 73 -15.20 12.52 8.96
CA ASP A 73 -14.02 13.23 8.51
C ASP A 73 -14.26 14.75 8.55
N GLN A 74 -13.24 15.51 8.93
CA GLN A 74 -13.27 16.96 9.15
C GLN A 74 -14.16 17.44 10.30
N THR A 75 -14.71 16.55 11.13
CA THR A 75 -15.44 16.95 12.34
C THR A 75 -14.49 17.70 13.28
N GLN A 76 -14.93 18.87 13.76
CA GLN A 76 -14.13 19.72 14.64
C GLN A 76 -14.57 19.56 16.09
N ILE A 77 -13.67 19.09 16.96
CA ILE A 77 -13.88 19.04 18.41
C ILE A 77 -13.24 20.29 19.01
N ARG A 78 -14.05 21.12 19.67
CA ARG A 78 -13.58 22.38 20.28
C ARG A 78 -13.23 22.17 21.74
N VAL A 79 -11.97 22.35 22.09
CA VAL A 79 -11.49 22.39 23.47
C VAL A 79 -11.16 23.83 23.88
N ARG A 80 -11.91 24.37 24.85
CA ARG A 80 -11.77 25.77 25.30
C ARG A 80 -10.51 25.92 26.18
N GLY A 81 -9.80 27.05 26.06
CA GLY A 81 -8.66 27.39 26.91
C GLY A 81 -7.30 26.84 26.45
N PHE A 82 -7.29 26.02 25.40
CA PHE A 82 -6.08 25.40 24.85
C PHE A 82 -5.55 26.09 23.57
N GLY A 83 -6.17 27.20 23.15
CA GLY A 83 -5.72 27.99 22.01
C GLY A 83 -4.61 28.99 22.34
N ARG A 84 -4.42 30.00 21.49
CA ARG A 84 -3.49 31.10 21.73
C ARG A 84 -4.11 32.12 22.70
N ARG A 85 -3.29 32.67 23.60
CA ARG A 85 -3.71 33.78 24.47
C ARG A 85 -3.79 35.06 23.65
N SER A 86 -4.92 35.76 23.71
CA SER A 86 -5.11 37.09 23.11
C SER A 86 -4.25 38.11 23.85
N SER A 87 -3.51 38.94 23.11
CA SER A 87 -2.72 40.05 23.67
C SER A 87 -3.59 41.19 24.19
N GLU A 88 -4.77 41.40 23.59
CA GLU A 88 -5.68 42.50 23.93
C GLU A 88 -6.60 42.16 25.10
N THR A 89 -7.18 40.96 25.13
CA THR A 89 -8.16 40.57 26.16
C THR A 89 -7.56 39.70 27.26
N GLY A 90 -6.34 39.18 27.08
CA GLY A 90 -5.71 38.25 28.00
C GLY A 90 -6.36 36.86 28.09
N LYS A 91 -7.47 36.62 27.39
CA LYS A 91 -8.21 35.35 27.38
C LYS A 91 -7.53 34.31 26.48
N TRP A 92 -7.69 33.03 26.83
CA TRP A 92 -7.21 31.91 26.01
C TRP A 92 -8.22 31.56 24.92
N GLY A 93 -7.75 31.41 23.68
CA GLY A 93 -8.52 30.89 22.55
C GLY A 93 -8.87 29.42 22.69
N SER A 94 -9.45 28.83 21.65
CA SER A 94 -9.82 27.41 21.63
C SER A 94 -8.84 26.57 20.79
N LEU A 95 -8.66 25.31 21.16
CA LEU A 95 -8.04 24.31 20.30
C LEU A 95 -9.17 23.60 19.54
N ARG A 96 -9.10 23.61 18.21
CA ARG A 96 -10.00 22.85 17.34
C ARG A 96 -9.26 21.63 16.83
N LEU A 97 -9.64 20.47 17.34
CA LEU A 97 -9.13 19.20 16.88
C LEU A 97 -9.91 18.80 15.63
N VAL A 98 -9.22 18.67 14.49
CA VAL A 98 -9.82 18.26 13.23
C VAL A 98 -9.69 16.74 13.12
N CYS A 99 -10.81 16.03 13.15
CA CYS A 99 -10.82 14.58 13.06
C CYS A 99 -10.52 14.15 11.62
N CYS A 100 -9.52 13.29 11.46
CA CYS A 100 -9.17 12.66 10.19
C CYS A 100 -9.36 11.16 10.33
N VAL A 101 -10.38 10.60 9.69
CA VAL A 101 -10.69 9.16 9.83
C VAL A 101 -9.86 8.38 8.83
N ARG A 102 -9.02 7.46 9.31
CA ARG A 102 -8.21 6.61 8.45
C ARG A 102 -9.09 5.61 7.69
N PRO A 103 -8.87 5.41 6.37
CA PRO A 103 -9.51 4.31 5.64
C PRO A 103 -9.23 2.97 6.32
N HIS A 104 -10.24 2.12 6.44
CA HIS A 104 -10.11 0.80 7.03
C HIS A 104 -9.90 -0.26 5.92
N PRO A 105 -8.99 -1.24 6.08
CA PRO A 105 -8.68 -2.20 5.03
C PRO A 105 -9.88 -3.08 4.62
N ASN A 106 -10.74 -3.45 5.59
CA ASN A 106 -11.85 -4.39 5.36
C ASN A 106 -13.23 -3.72 5.26
N PHE A 107 -13.33 -2.44 5.63
CA PHE A 107 -14.61 -1.75 5.79
C PHE A 107 -14.60 -0.43 5.06
N ARG A 108 -15.61 -0.24 4.22
CA ARG A 108 -15.93 1.03 3.59
C ARG A 108 -17.13 1.64 4.30
N ARG A 109 -16.99 2.87 4.80
CA ARG A 109 -18.09 3.59 5.45
C ARG A 109 -18.87 4.40 4.42
N GLU A 110 -20.18 4.20 4.36
CA GLU A 110 -21.12 4.98 3.55
C GLU A 110 -22.18 5.59 4.48
N GLY A 111 -21.96 6.85 4.89
CA GLY A 111 -22.80 7.51 5.88
C GLY A 111 -22.70 6.84 7.26
N ALA A 112 -23.78 6.21 7.70
CA ALA A 112 -23.85 5.41 8.93
C ALA A 112 -23.56 3.93 8.68
N ASP A 113 -23.66 3.47 7.43
CA ASP A 113 -23.53 2.07 7.09
C ASP A 113 -22.06 1.69 6.85
N LEU A 114 -21.74 0.43 7.12
CA LEU A 114 -20.45 -0.17 6.80
C LEU A 114 -20.66 -1.22 5.72
N ILE A 115 -19.77 -1.24 4.74
CA ILE A 115 -19.76 -2.22 3.66
C ILE A 115 -18.47 -3.00 3.74
N THR A 116 -18.58 -4.32 3.68
CA THR A 116 -17.44 -5.23 3.60
C THR A 116 -17.65 -6.21 2.46
N GLU A 117 -16.56 -6.54 1.76
CA GLU A 117 -16.56 -7.52 0.69
C GLU A 117 -15.91 -8.79 1.21
N ALA A 118 -16.63 -9.91 1.11
CA ALA A 118 -16.16 -11.19 1.60
C ALA A 118 -16.28 -12.28 0.54
N ALA A 119 -15.24 -13.11 0.43
CA ALA A 119 -15.32 -14.34 -0.34
C ALA A 119 -16.08 -15.39 0.48
N PRO A 120 -17.13 -15.99 -0.07
CA PRO A 120 -17.89 -17.01 0.65
C PRO A 120 -17.09 -18.33 0.73
N LEU A 121 -17.17 -19.02 1.87
CA LEU A 121 -16.36 -20.19 2.19
C LEU A 121 -16.76 -21.41 1.35
N GLU A 122 -15.81 -22.28 1.00
CA GLU A 122 -16.07 -23.45 0.14
C GLU A 122 -16.81 -24.57 0.86
N ASP A 123 -16.56 -24.73 2.15
CA ASP A 123 -17.17 -25.75 2.98
C ASP A 123 -18.64 -25.37 3.29
N PRO A 124 -19.60 -26.26 2.97
CA PRO A 124 -21.03 -26.02 3.19
C PRO A 124 -21.40 -25.80 4.65
N ASP A 125 -20.61 -26.27 5.61
CA ASP A 125 -20.86 -26.10 7.05
C ASP A 125 -20.01 -24.96 7.65
N ALA A 126 -19.16 -24.31 6.85
CA ALA A 126 -18.26 -23.30 7.37
C ALA A 126 -18.94 -21.98 7.72
N VAL A 127 -18.58 -21.48 8.90
CA VAL A 127 -19.09 -20.23 9.45
C VAL A 127 -18.09 -19.12 9.18
N LEU A 128 -18.54 -18.05 8.53
CA LEU A 128 -17.71 -16.89 8.29
C LEU A 128 -17.73 -15.98 9.52
N ARG A 129 -16.56 -15.80 10.13
CA ARG A 129 -16.37 -14.85 11.24
C ARG A 129 -15.85 -13.52 10.68
N ILE A 130 -16.55 -12.43 11.00
CA ILE A 130 -16.17 -11.07 10.63
C ILE A 130 -15.87 -10.29 11.91
N ASP A 131 -14.64 -9.80 12.07
CA ASP A 131 -14.28 -8.94 13.18
C ASP A 131 -14.76 -7.51 12.90
N THR A 132 -15.85 -7.10 13.55
CA THR A 132 -16.44 -5.77 13.40
C THR A 132 -15.90 -4.82 14.48
N PRO A 133 -16.09 -3.49 14.34
CA PRO A 133 -15.77 -2.53 15.38
C PRO A 133 -16.43 -2.81 16.74
N TYR A 134 -17.52 -3.58 16.79
CA TYR A 134 -18.24 -3.90 18.04
C TYR A 134 -17.96 -5.32 18.56
N GLY A 135 -17.00 -6.02 17.96
CA GLY A 135 -16.71 -7.42 18.23
C GLY A 135 -16.99 -8.32 17.02
N ALA A 136 -16.85 -9.62 17.20
CA ALA A 136 -16.98 -10.55 16.09
C ALA A 136 -18.42 -10.97 15.83
N VAL A 137 -18.81 -10.94 14.56
CA VAL A 137 -20.09 -11.44 14.08
C VAL A 137 -19.88 -12.72 13.30
N ILE A 138 -20.82 -13.63 13.49
CA ILE A 138 -20.87 -14.93 12.84
C ILE A 138 -21.92 -14.88 11.73
N VAL A 139 -21.50 -15.16 10.50
CA VAL A 139 -22.39 -15.27 9.34
C VAL A 139 -22.49 -16.74 8.92
N PRO A 140 -23.68 -17.36 9.02
CA PRO A 140 -23.85 -18.77 8.69
C PRO A 140 -23.68 -19.03 7.19
N SER A 141 -23.24 -20.23 6.83
CA SER A 141 -23.01 -20.66 5.44
C SER A 141 -24.21 -20.38 4.51
N ALA A 142 -25.43 -20.68 4.96
CA ALA A 142 -26.66 -20.43 4.19
C ALA A 142 -26.82 -18.95 3.75
N ALA A 143 -26.33 -18.01 4.54
CA ALA A 143 -26.40 -16.58 4.24
C ALA A 143 -25.29 -16.14 3.26
N GLN A 144 -24.15 -16.86 3.22
CA GLN A 144 -23.02 -16.59 2.31
C GLN A 144 -23.35 -16.89 0.84
N HIS A 145 -24.43 -17.63 0.56
CA HIS A 145 -24.91 -17.91 -0.80
C HIS A 145 -25.78 -16.79 -1.37
N ARG A 146 -26.15 -15.78 -0.58
CA ARG A 146 -26.86 -14.58 -1.05
C ARG A 146 -25.86 -13.59 -1.62
N SER A 147 -26.32 -12.68 -2.48
CA SER A 147 -25.50 -11.57 -2.99
C SER A 147 -25.11 -10.59 -1.88
N GLU A 148 -26.01 -10.33 -0.94
CA GLU A 148 -25.77 -9.48 0.21
C GLU A 148 -26.45 -9.99 1.48
N VAL A 149 -25.80 -9.74 2.62
CA VAL A 149 -26.34 -9.96 3.96
C VAL A 149 -26.24 -8.66 4.73
N ARG A 150 -27.35 -8.25 5.34
CA ARG A 150 -27.44 -7.02 6.13
C ARG A 150 -27.54 -7.37 7.61
N LEU A 151 -26.67 -6.78 8.40
CA LEU A 151 -26.58 -6.95 9.85
C LEU A 151 -26.86 -5.61 10.51
N GLU A 152 -28.07 -5.47 11.05
CA GLU A 152 -28.52 -4.23 11.71
C GLU A 152 -27.74 -3.99 13.01
N GLY A 153 -27.45 -2.72 13.32
CA GLY A 153 -26.77 -2.32 14.55
C GLY A 153 -25.24 -2.47 14.53
N TYR A 154 -24.67 -3.05 13.48
CA TYR A 154 -23.21 -3.21 13.32
C TYR A 154 -22.56 -2.12 12.45
N GLY A 155 -23.32 -1.13 12.00
CA GLY A 155 -22.80 0.07 11.36
C GLY A 155 -22.31 1.12 12.35
N CYS A 156 -21.86 2.27 11.85
CA CYS A 156 -21.46 3.39 12.69
C CYS A 156 -22.71 4.20 13.15
N PRO A 157 -22.65 4.96 14.26
CA PRO A 157 -23.77 5.75 14.75
C PRO A 157 -24.33 6.73 13.72
N VAL A 158 -25.67 6.81 13.62
CA VAL A 158 -26.37 7.60 12.57
C VAL A 158 -26.06 9.09 12.69
N ALA A 159 -26.00 9.57 13.92
CA ALA A 159 -25.60 10.94 14.25
C ALA A 159 -24.58 10.93 15.39
N VAL A 160 -23.91 12.07 15.56
CA VAL A 160 -22.92 12.27 16.61
C VAL A 160 -23.62 12.13 17.98
N GLY A 161 -23.28 11.08 18.74
CA GLY A 161 -23.90 10.80 20.04
C GLY A 161 -25.23 10.02 19.99
N ALA A 162 -25.65 9.52 18.83
CA ALA A 162 -26.85 8.68 18.72
C ALA A 162 -26.58 7.26 19.26
N ALA A 163 -27.58 6.66 19.90
CA ALA A 163 -27.55 5.24 20.29
C ALA A 163 -27.83 4.31 19.09
N GLU A 164 -28.57 4.80 18.10
CA GLU A 164 -28.89 4.07 16.88
C GLU A 164 -27.66 3.96 15.97
N CYS A 165 -27.29 2.72 15.64
CA CYS A 165 -26.21 2.38 14.75
C CYS A 165 -26.75 1.99 13.37
N GLY A 166 -26.01 2.32 12.32
CA GLY A 166 -26.35 1.90 10.96
C GLY A 166 -26.22 0.39 10.76
N THR A 167 -26.23 -0.03 9.49
CA THR A 167 -26.19 -1.44 9.10
C THR A 167 -24.81 -1.82 8.59
N LEU A 168 -24.35 -3.03 8.92
CA LEU A 168 -23.22 -3.66 8.23
C LEU A 168 -23.76 -4.49 7.06
N THR A 169 -23.39 -4.11 5.84
CA THR A 169 -23.69 -4.86 4.62
C THR A 169 -22.47 -5.68 4.20
N VAL A 170 -22.62 -6.99 4.25
CA VAL A 170 -21.64 -7.95 3.71
C VAL A 170 -22.05 -8.25 2.28
N ARG A 171 -21.25 -7.81 1.31
CA ARG A 171 -21.41 -8.18 -0.09
C ARG A 171 -20.56 -9.40 -0.36
N PHE A 172 -21.20 -10.47 -0.79
CA PHE A 172 -20.49 -11.66 -1.25
C PHE A 172 -20.19 -11.47 -2.73
N SER A 173 -18.92 -11.61 -3.10
CA SER A 173 -18.59 -11.75 -4.52
C SER A 173 -19.33 -13.00 -5.04
N PRO A 174 -19.99 -12.92 -6.21
CA PRO A 174 -20.71 -14.06 -6.74
C PRO A 174 -19.74 -15.24 -6.84
N LYS A 175 -20.06 -16.36 -6.17
CA LYS A 175 -19.38 -17.62 -6.44
C LYS A 175 -19.65 -17.93 -7.90
N LEU A 176 -18.67 -17.68 -8.76
CA LEU A 176 -18.67 -18.26 -10.10
C LEU A 176 -18.90 -19.75 -9.93
N SER A 177 -19.86 -20.27 -10.69
CA SER A 177 -20.24 -21.68 -10.54
C SER A 177 -19.00 -22.55 -10.66
N ARG A 178 -18.95 -23.67 -9.92
CA ARG A 178 -17.84 -24.63 -10.01
C ARG A 178 -17.53 -25.00 -11.48
N HIS A 179 -18.57 -25.02 -12.31
CA HIS A 179 -18.47 -25.22 -13.75
C HIS A 179 -17.63 -24.12 -14.44
N VAL A 180 -17.98 -22.84 -14.24
CA VAL A 180 -17.25 -21.70 -14.82
C VAL A 180 -15.80 -21.65 -14.33
N ARG A 181 -15.53 -21.95 -13.06
CA ARG A 181 -14.14 -22.03 -12.56
C ARG A 181 -13.35 -23.14 -13.24
N CYS A 182 -13.93 -24.32 -13.42
CA CYS A 182 -13.29 -25.41 -14.17
C CYS A 182 -13.06 -25.04 -15.64
N GLU A 183 -14.00 -24.34 -16.28
CA GLU A 183 -13.83 -23.85 -17.65
C GLU A 183 -12.72 -22.82 -17.75
N TYR A 184 -12.63 -21.88 -16.80
CA TYR A 184 -11.55 -20.91 -16.72
C TYR A 184 -10.18 -21.58 -16.54
N GLU A 185 -10.05 -22.56 -15.66
CA GLU A 185 -8.79 -23.30 -15.48
C GLU A 185 -8.36 -24.04 -16.75
N ARG A 186 -9.32 -24.63 -17.47
CA ARG A 186 -9.06 -25.26 -18.78
C ARG A 186 -8.64 -24.23 -19.82
N ALA A 187 -9.33 -23.09 -19.89
CA ALA A 187 -9.02 -21.99 -20.78
C ALA A 187 -7.61 -21.42 -20.52
N LEU A 188 -7.23 -21.24 -19.25
CA LEU A 188 -5.90 -20.80 -18.86
C LEU A 188 -4.82 -21.79 -19.29
N SER A 189 -5.06 -23.09 -19.10
CA SER A 189 -4.14 -24.15 -19.54
C SER A 189 -4.02 -24.20 -21.07
N ASP A 190 -5.13 -24.05 -21.79
CA ASP A 190 -5.16 -23.99 -23.27
C ASP A 190 -4.41 -22.77 -23.79
N ALA A 191 -4.68 -21.59 -23.24
CA ALA A 191 -4.00 -20.35 -23.61
C ALA A 191 -2.48 -20.44 -23.39
N ALA A 192 -2.05 -21.00 -22.25
CA ALA A 192 -0.63 -21.25 -22.00
C ALA A 192 -0.02 -22.27 -22.98
N GLY A 193 -0.79 -23.27 -23.41
CA GLY A 193 -0.41 -24.25 -24.44
C GLY A 193 -0.24 -23.60 -25.82
N ARG A 194 -1.20 -22.76 -26.23
CA ARG A 194 -1.16 -22.02 -27.50
C ARG A 194 0.04 -21.11 -27.61
N LEU A 195 0.40 -20.40 -26.54
CA LEU A 195 1.62 -19.58 -26.52
C LEU A 195 2.89 -20.40 -26.73
N ARG A 196 2.99 -21.59 -26.13
CA ARG A 196 4.14 -22.49 -26.36
C ARG A 196 4.22 -22.96 -27.81
N ASN A 197 3.07 -23.04 -28.49
CA ASN A 197 2.97 -23.44 -29.89
C ASN A 197 3.05 -22.25 -30.87
N GLY A 198 3.25 -21.02 -30.38
CA GLY A 198 3.39 -19.82 -31.22
C GLY A 198 2.08 -19.19 -31.71
N ASP A 199 0.94 -19.46 -31.04
CA ASP A 199 -0.36 -18.86 -31.35
C ASP A 199 -0.78 -17.83 -30.26
N PRO A 200 -0.29 -16.58 -30.30
CA PRO A 200 -0.66 -15.55 -29.32
C PRO A 200 -2.10 -15.06 -29.49
N ASP A 201 -2.61 -14.96 -30.72
CA ASP A 201 -3.98 -14.52 -31.00
C ASP A 201 -5.02 -15.50 -30.44
N GLY A 202 -4.74 -16.80 -30.53
CA GLY A 202 -5.59 -17.83 -29.91
C GLY A 202 -5.56 -17.75 -28.38
N ALA A 203 -4.41 -17.48 -27.77
CA ALA A 203 -4.30 -17.34 -26.33
C ALA A 203 -5.11 -16.14 -25.78
N ILE A 204 -5.05 -15.00 -26.47
CA ILE A 204 -5.85 -13.82 -26.10
C ILE A 204 -7.34 -14.10 -26.27
N ARG A 205 -7.77 -14.68 -27.40
CA ARG A 205 -9.18 -15.01 -27.64
C ARG A 205 -9.78 -15.93 -26.58
N VAL A 206 -9.02 -16.91 -26.09
CA VAL A 206 -9.47 -17.85 -25.06
C VAL A 206 -9.63 -17.18 -23.70
N LEU A 207 -8.81 -16.15 -23.40
CA LEU A 207 -8.85 -15.44 -22.12
C LEU A 207 -9.76 -14.20 -22.14
N SER A 208 -10.07 -13.64 -23.31
CA SER A 208 -10.95 -12.47 -23.47
C SER A 208 -12.44 -12.81 -23.52
N ILE A 209 -12.85 -13.98 -23.00
CA ILE A 209 -14.26 -14.34 -22.89
C ILE A 209 -14.90 -13.45 -21.80
N PRO A 210 -16.04 -12.79 -22.07
CA PRO A 210 -16.69 -11.88 -21.10
C PRO A 210 -16.95 -12.51 -19.73
N ASP A 211 -17.30 -13.80 -19.71
CA ASP A 211 -17.53 -14.56 -18.48
C ASP A 211 -16.28 -14.71 -17.59
N PHE A 212 -15.09 -14.45 -18.14
CA PHE A 212 -13.82 -14.48 -17.42
C PHE A 212 -13.35 -13.10 -16.94
N ALA A 213 -14.04 -12.02 -17.28
CA ALA A 213 -13.61 -10.66 -16.93
C ALA A 213 -13.42 -10.48 -15.41
N ASP A 214 -14.32 -11.07 -14.61
CA ASP A 214 -14.26 -11.03 -13.14
C ASP A 214 -13.27 -12.07 -12.54
N LEU A 215 -12.68 -12.92 -13.38
CA LEU A 215 -11.80 -14.04 -13.01
C LEU A 215 -10.33 -13.78 -13.34
N ILE A 216 -9.99 -12.62 -13.90
CA ILE A 216 -8.62 -12.31 -14.32
C ILE A 216 -7.70 -12.28 -13.08
N ASP A 217 -6.96 -13.37 -12.89
CA ASP A 217 -5.97 -13.53 -11.83
C ASP A 217 -4.54 -13.20 -12.32
N SER A 218 -3.57 -13.30 -11.41
CA SER A 218 -2.16 -13.01 -11.72
C SER A 218 -1.59 -13.92 -12.83
N ARG A 219 -2.16 -15.11 -13.03
CA ARG A 219 -1.72 -16.06 -14.07
C ARG A 219 -2.26 -15.65 -15.43
N ALA A 220 -3.54 -15.30 -15.53
CA ALA A 220 -4.13 -14.83 -16.78
C ALA A 220 -3.42 -13.56 -17.28
N LEU A 221 -3.16 -12.60 -16.38
CA LEU A 221 -2.39 -11.39 -16.73
C LEU A 221 -0.99 -11.72 -17.25
N ALA A 222 -0.29 -12.68 -16.63
CA ALA A 222 1.03 -13.11 -17.11
C ALA A 222 0.97 -13.82 -18.47
N VAL A 223 -0.09 -14.61 -18.74
CA VAL A 223 -0.32 -15.25 -20.05
C VAL A 223 -0.60 -14.19 -21.11
N LEU A 224 -1.51 -13.25 -20.85
CA LEU A 224 -1.81 -12.14 -21.76
C LEU A 224 -0.58 -11.28 -22.01
N GLY A 225 0.19 -10.94 -20.97
CA GLY A 225 1.43 -10.16 -21.13
C GLY A 225 2.45 -10.84 -22.04
N ARG A 226 2.58 -12.17 -21.97
CA ARG A 226 3.43 -12.94 -22.90
C ARG A 226 2.86 -12.98 -24.32
N ALA A 227 1.53 -12.98 -24.48
CA ALA A 227 0.87 -12.95 -25.78
C ALA A 227 1.09 -11.61 -26.49
N GLU A 228 0.84 -10.50 -25.79
CA GLU A 228 1.06 -9.13 -26.30
C GLU A 228 2.54 -8.90 -26.63
N TYR A 229 3.45 -9.40 -25.78
CA TYR A 229 4.89 -9.35 -26.06
C TYR A 229 5.25 -10.09 -27.36
N ALA A 230 4.62 -11.23 -27.64
CA ALA A 230 4.85 -11.99 -28.86
C ALA A 230 4.24 -11.30 -30.11
N GLN A 231 3.16 -10.54 -29.95
CA GLN A 231 2.58 -9.69 -31.00
C GLN A 231 3.39 -8.42 -31.26
N GLY A 232 4.23 -8.02 -30.30
CA GLY A 232 5.07 -6.82 -30.38
C GLY A 232 4.48 -5.58 -29.71
N ASP A 233 3.33 -5.69 -29.02
CA ASP A 233 2.80 -4.62 -28.18
C ASP A 233 3.50 -4.63 -26.82
N TYR A 234 4.63 -3.92 -26.77
CA TYR A 234 5.47 -3.89 -25.58
C TYR A 234 4.88 -3.05 -24.44
N GLU A 235 4.04 -2.05 -24.75
CA GLU A 235 3.41 -1.19 -23.74
C GLU A 235 2.29 -1.94 -23.03
N ALA A 236 1.45 -2.65 -23.79
CA ALA A 236 0.44 -3.55 -23.24
C ALA A 236 1.10 -4.66 -22.41
N ALA A 237 2.13 -5.31 -22.94
CA ALA A 237 2.86 -6.36 -22.24
C ALA A 237 3.45 -5.88 -20.90
N ARG A 238 4.10 -4.71 -20.88
CA ARG A 238 4.65 -4.08 -19.66
C ARG A 238 3.57 -3.88 -18.62
N THR A 239 2.45 -3.30 -19.02
CA THR A 239 1.32 -3.00 -18.13
C THR A 239 0.75 -4.28 -17.52
N LEU A 240 0.55 -5.31 -18.34
CA LEU A 240 0.03 -6.60 -17.90
C LEU A 240 0.97 -7.31 -16.92
N PHE A 241 2.28 -7.29 -17.14
CA PHE A 241 3.24 -7.88 -16.21
C PHE A 241 3.31 -7.15 -14.86
N ILE A 242 3.24 -5.81 -14.88
CA ILE A 242 3.18 -5.01 -13.65
C ILE A 242 1.89 -5.32 -12.88
N LEU A 243 0.75 -5.34 -13.56
CA LEU A 243 -0.54 -5.67 -12.94
C LEU A 243 -0.53 -7.10 -12.36
N ALA A 244 0.08 -8.07 -13.04
CA ALA A 244 0.19 -9.44 -12.53
C ALA A 244 0.95 -9.52 -11.20
N VAL A 245 2.04 -8.77 -11.09
CA VAL A 245 2.86 -8.69 -9.87
C VAL A 245 2.14 -7.93 -8.76
N LYS A 246 1.47 -6.82 -9.09
CA LYS A 246 0.69 -6.05 -8.11
C LYS A 246 -0.49 -6.85 -7.54
N LEU A 247 -1.11 -7.68 -8.37
CA LEU A 247 -2.25 -8.50 -7.95
C LEU A 247 -1.84 -9.65 -7.02
N ASP A 248 -0.67 -10.25 -7.25
CA ASP A 248 -0.14 -11.32 -6.39
C ASP A 248 1.38 -11.17 -6.20
N PRO A 249 1.82 -10.30 -5.27
CA PRO A 249 3.24 -10.03 -5.05
C PRO A 249 4.00 -11.22 -4.49
N ALA A 250 3.32 -12.21 -3.90
CA ALA A 250 3.94 -13.40 -3.33
C ALA A 250 4.37 -14.41 -4.41
N LYS A 251 3.77 -14.33 -5.60
CA LYS A 251 4.01 -15.29 -6.67
C LYS A 251 5.28 -15.00 -7.46
N ALA A 252 6.26 -15.89 -7.32
CA ALA A 252 7.54 -15.75 -7.99
C ALA A 252 7.47 -15.74 -9.53
N SER A 253 6.50 -16.43 -10.14
CA SER A 253 6.41 -16.51 -11.62
C SER A 253 6.17 -15.15 -12.28
N GLY A 254 5.36 -14.28 -11.65
CA GLY A 254 5.11 -12.93 -12.17
C GLY A 254 6.37 -12.07 -12.22
N TRP A 255 7.19 -12.16 -11.17
CA TRP A 255 8.50 -11.50 -11.11
C TRP A 255 9.47 -12.04 -12.18
N VAL A 256 9.46 -13.33 -12.46
CA VAL A 256 10.29 -13.91 -13.54
C VAL A 256 9.87 -13.39 -14.91
N ASP A 257 8.56 -13.35 -15.19
CA ASP A 257 8.05 -12.85 -16.47
C ASP A 257 8.39 -11.36 -16.67
N LEU A 258 8.18 -10.52 -15.63
CA LEU A 258 8.55 -9.10 -15.66
C LEU A 258 10.07 -8.89 -15.80
N GLY A 259 10.88 -9.69 -15.09
CA GLY A 259 12.33 -9.63 -15.18
C GLY A 259 12.85 -10.02 -16.57
N ARG A 260 12.25 -11.02 -17.21
CA ARG A 260 12.57 -11.40 -18.60
C ARG A 260 12.19 -10.31 -19.60
N PHE A 261 11.03 -9.68 -19.42
CA PHE A 261 10.61 -8.54 -20.22
C PHE A 261 11.61 -7.37 -20.10
N ALA A 262 11.96 -6.98 -18.87
CA ALA A 262 12.93 -5.92 -18.59
C ALA A 262 14.31 -6.23 -19.20
N LEU A 263 14.78 -7.48 -19.08
CA LEU A 263 16.05 -7.92 -19.66
C LEU A 263 16.04 -7.80 -21.20
N ALA A 264 14.93 -8.18 -21.85
CA ALA A 264 14.78 -8.07 -23.29
C ALA A 264 14.75 -6.61 -23.79
N LYS A 265 14.25 -5.69 -22.96
CA LYS A 265 14.26 -4.24 -23.23
C LYS A 265 15.54 -3.53 -22.79
N ALA A 266 16.56 -4.28 -22.38
CA ALA A 266 17.81 -3.77 -21.84
C ALA A 266 17.64 -2.87 -20.60
N GLU A 267 16.54 -3.01 -19.86
CA GLU A 267 16.29 -2.39 -18.57
C GLU A 267 16.99 -3.22 -17.46
N ALA A 268 18.33 -3.18 -17.48
CA ALA A 268 19.18 -4.10 -16.73
C ALA A 268 18.94 -4.03 -15.20
N PHE A 269 18.68 -2.81 -14.68
CA PHE A 269 18.35 -2.61 -13.27
C PHE A 269 17.04 -3.29 -12.88
N GLY A 270 15.94 -3.00 -13.60
CA GLY A 270 14.64 -3.60 -13.33
C GLY A 270 14.67 -5.13 -13.41
N ALA A 271 15.41 -5.67 -14.38
CA ALA A 271 15.60 -7.11 -14.52
C ALA A 271 16.27 -7.76 -13.30
N CYS A 272 17.34 -7.14 -12.76
CA CYS A 272 18.03 -7.68 -11.58
C CYS A 272 17.11 -7.75 -10.37
N VAL A 273 16.35 -6.68 -10.11
CA VAL A 273 15.41 -6.61 -8.98
C VAL A 273 14.37 -7.72 -9.07
N CYS A 274 13.77 -7.87 -10.24
CA CYS A 274 12.73 -8.86 -10.45
C CYS A 274 13.24 -10.30 -10.26
N PHE A 275 14.44 -10.62 -10.74
CA PHE A 275 15.01 -11.97 -10.55
C PHE A 275 15.41 -12.24 -9.09
N GLU A 276 15.94 -11.26 -8.36
CA GLU A 276 16.23 -11.41 -6.93
C GLU A 276 14.95 -11.64 -6.13
N LEU A 277 13.91 -10.83 -6.38
CA LEU A 277 12.61 -10.99 -5.73
C LEU A 277 11.97 -12.35 -6.04
N ALA A 278 12.17 -12.89 -7.24
CA ALA A 278 11.74 -14.24 -7.59
C ALA A 278 12.50 -15.33 -6.82
N LEU A 279 13.82 -15.16 -6.61
CA LEU A 279 14.65 -16.09 -5.83
C LEU A 279 14.25 -16.09 -4.36
N GLU A 280 14.02 -14.93 -3.76
CA GLU A 280 13.55 -14.78 -2.37
C GLU A 280 12.20 -15.49 -2.14
N ARG A 281 11.35 -15.54 -3.18
CA ARG A 281 10.03 -16.19 -3.17
C ARG A 281 10.09 -17.68 -3.52
N GLY A 282 11.27 -18.29 -3.47
CA GLY A 282 11.47 -19.73 -3.61
C GLY A 282 11.66 -20.25 -5.03
N MET A 283 11.67 -19.38 -6.06
CA MET A 283 11.90 -19.81 -7.46
C MET A 283 13.39 -19.88 -7.80
N ALA A 284 14.11 -20.75 -7.09
CA ALA A 284 15.56 -20.94 -7.22
C ALA A 284 15.96 -21.85 -8.40
N THR A 285 15.38 -21.64 -9.58
CA THR A 285 15.72 -22.46 -10.76
C THR A 285 17.09 -22.05 -11.34
N PRO A 286 17.85 -22.99 -11.95
CA PRO A 286 19.13 -22.66 -12.62
C PRO A 286 18.99 -21.59 -13.70
N GLN A 287 17.82 -21.52 -14.32
CA GLN A 287 17.51 -20.57 -15.39
C GLN A 287 17.39 -19.14 -14.86
N VAL A 288 16.69 -18.93 -13.73
CA VAL A 288 16.57 -17.61 -13.09
C VAL A 288 17.93 -17.06 -12.67
N ARG A 289 18.80 -17.90 -12.09
CA ARG A 289 20.18 -17.50 -11.77
C ARG A 289 21.00 -17.14 -12.99
N THR A 290 20.72 -17.77 -14.12
CA THR A 290 21.42 -17.48 -15.38
C THR A 290 20.95 -16.14 -15.97
N TRP A 291 19.65 -15.86 -15.94
CA TRP A 291 19.12 -14.56 -16.35
C TRP A 291 19.55 -13.43 -15.42
N LEU A 292 19.63 -13.66 -14.11
CA LEU A 292 20.18 -12.69 -13.15
C LEU A 292 21.63 -12.34 -13.47
N ARG A 293 22.49 -13.34 -13.72
CA ARG A 293 23.88 -13.11 -14.15
C ARG A 293 23.96 -12.31 -15.46
N GLN A 294 23.06 -12.57 -16.41
CA GLN A 294 22.98 -11.80 -17.65
C GLN A 294 22.56 -10.34 -17.40
N ALA A 295 21.57 -10.10 -16.54
CA ALA A 295 21.11 -8.76 -16.20
C ALA A 295 22.20 -7.95 -15.49
N VAL A 296 22.92 -8.55 -14.54
CA VAL A 296 24.04 -7.92 -13.84
C VAL A 296 25.17 -7.57 -14.81
N ARG A 297 25.50 -8.49 -15.72
CA ARG A 297 26.48 -8.21 -16.77
C ARG A 297 26.06 -7.04 -17.64
N LEU A 298 24.80 -6.97 -18.05
CA LEU A 298 24.28 -5.87 -18.85
C LEU A 298 24.33 -4.53 -18.09
N MET A 299 24.02 -4.51 -16.79
CA MET A 299 24.19 -3.31 -15.96
C MET A 299 25.63 -2.83 -15.95
N PHE A 300 26.60 -3.75 -15.81
CA PHE A 300 28.02 -3.40 -15.81
C PHE A 300 28.46 -2.86 -17.18
N GLU A 301 28.03 -3.49 -18.27
CA GLU A 301 28.32 -3.02 -19.64
C GLU A 301 27.73 -1.62 -19.89
N GLN A 302 26.52 -1.33 -19.41
CA GLN A 302 25.88 0.00 -19.50
C GLN A 302 26.57 1.05 -18.63
N ALA A 303 27.06 0.68 -17.44
CA ALA A 303 27.73 1.61 -16.52
C ALA A 303 29.16 1.94 -16.93
N VAL A 304 29.89 1.00 -17.52
CA VAL A 304 31.33 1.13 -17.85
C VAL A 304 31.55 1.52 -19.33
N GLY A 305 30.53 1.48 -20.17
CA GLY A 305 30.56 2.07 -21.52
C GLY A 305 31.36 1.30 -22.58
N GLN A 306 32.09 0.24 -22.24
CA GLN A 306 32.76 -0.66 -23.22
C GLN A 306 32.90 -2.10 -22.70
N ARG A 307 32.89 -3.07 -23.63
CA ARG A 307 33.32 -4.45 -23.37
C ARG A 307 34.76 -4.43 -22.86
N PRO A 308 35.13 -5.18 -21.80
CA PRO A 308 36.54 -5.41 -21.50
C PRO A 308 37.12 -6.29 -22.63
N GLY A 309 37.80 -5.64 -23.56
CA GLY A 309 38.56 -6.28 -24.62
C GLY A 309 39.71 -7.09 -24.05
N ALA A 310 40.03 -8.17 -24.77
CA ALA A 310 41.11 -9.12 -24.55
C ALA A 310 42.51 -8.48 -24.42
N ALA A 311 42.81 -7.89 -23.26
CA ALA A 311 44.17 -7.61 -22.82
C ALA A 311 44.32 -8.23 -21.42
N GLY A 312 45.34 -9.08 -21.28
CA GLY A 312 45.45 -10.09 -20.24
C GLY A 312 45.17 -9.55 -18.84
N VAL A 313 44.24 -10.20 -18.15
CA VAL A 313 44.05 -9.97 -16.72
C VAL A 313 44.19 -11.31 -16.02
N SER A 314 45.25 -11.38 -15.22
CA SER A 314 45.68 -12.51 -14.41
C SER A 314 44.56 -13.01 -13.49
N GLY A 315 44.70 -14.21 -12.94
CA GLY A 315 43.70 -14.87 -12.07
C GLY A 315 43.14 -13.99 -10.93
N ALA A 316 43.86 -12.95 -10.51
CA ALA A 316 43.40 -11.94 -9.55
C ALA A 316 42.21 -11.10 -10.03
N ALA A 317 42.04 -10.90 -11.34
CA ALA A 317 40.87 -10.19 -11.87
C ALA A 317 39.64 -11.07 -12.06
N ALA A 318 39.80 -12.38 -12.19
CA ALA A 318 38.66 -13.31 -12.11
C ALA A 318 38.13 -13.39 -10.68
N GLU A 319 39.03 -13.40 -9.67
CA GLU A 319 38.69 -13.32 -8.25
C GLU A 319 38.12 -11.95 -7.86
N ALA A 320 38.71 -10.85 -8.35
CA ALA A 320 38.17 -9.50 -8.16
C ALA A 320 36.82 -9.33 -8.87
N ARG A 321 36.58 -10.01 -9.99
CA ARG A 321 35.29 -10.03 -10.70
C ARG A 321 34.24 -10.83 -9.93
N HIS A 322 34.60 -11.97 -9.35
CA HIS A 322 33.70 -12.75 -8.48
C HIS A 322 33.39 -12.00 -7.16
N LEU A 323 34.38 -11.29 -6.59
CA LEU A 323 34.22 -10.51 -5.38
C LEU A 323 33.48 -9.18 -5.64
N ALA A 324 33.68 -8.55 -6.79
CA ALA A 324 32.93 -7.38 -7.24
C ALA A 324 31.48 -7.75 -7.58
N GLU A 325 31.24 -8.88 -8.25
CA GLU A 325 29.89 -9.42 -8.46
C GLU A 325 29.20 -9.63 -7.11
N HIS A 326 29.80 -10.35 -6.14
CA HIS A 326 29.22 -10.59 -4.80
C HIS A 326 29.00 -9.32 -3.94
N ARG A 327 29.96 -8.38 -3.94
CA ARG A 327 29.82 -7.13 -3.19
C ARG A 327 28.84 -6.15 -3.86
N MET A 328 28.74 -6.18 -5.19
CA MET A 328 27.72 -5.43 -5.91
C MET A 328 26.33 -6.05 -5.74
N TYR A 329 26.19 -7.36 -5.60
CA TYR A 329 24.91 -7.99 -5.21
C TYR A 329 24.41 -7.43 -3.87
N ALA A 330 25.28 -7.37 -2.85
CA ALA A 330 24.93 -6.82 -1.55
C ALA A 330 24.69 -5.29 -1.56
N ALA A 331 25.49 -4.54 -2.35
CA ALA A 331 25.37 -3.09 -2.47
C ALA A 331 24.14 -2.68 -3.30
N ALA A 332 23.84 -3.37 -4.39
CA ALA A 332 22.62 -3.17 -5.18
C ALA A 332 21.39 -3.49 -4.32
N ALA A 333 21.38 -4.61 -3.58
CA ALA A 333 20.30 -4.92 -2.64
C ALA A 333 20.11 -3.88 -1.52
N GLN A 334 21.19 -3.26 -1.03
CA GLN A 334 21.12 -2.17 -0.04
C GLN A 334 20.64 -0.84 -0.64
N VAL A 335 21.07 -0.49 -1.85
CA VAL A 335 20.60 0.70 -2.59
C VAL A 335 19.12 0.52 -2.95
N LEU A 336 18.70 -0.69 -3.28
CA LEU A 336 17.32 -1.05 -3.60
C LEU A 336 16.34 -0.83 -2.44
N ARG A 337 16.75 -1.08 -1.19
CA ARG A 337 15.91 -0.83 0.02
C ARG A 337 15.74 0.64 0.38
N ARG A 338 16.47 1.56 -0.28
CA ARG A 338 16.57 2.98 0.13
C ARG A 338 16.03 3.97 -0.90
N GLN A 339 15.55 3.52 -2.06
CA GLN A 339 15.07 4.40 -3.13
C GLN A 339 13.58 4.77 -2.94
N PRO A 340 13.21 6.06 -2.87
CA PRO A 340 11.82 6.51 -2.92
C PRO A 340 11.28 6.40 -4.36
N GLY A 341 10.14 5.74 -4.57
CA GLY A 341 9.59 5.44 -5.89
C GLY A 341 9.16 3.97 -6.11
N TRP A 342 9.34 3.12 -5.09
CA TRP A 342 8.85 1.74 -5.05
C TRP A 342 7.31 1.58 -5.18
N ASP A 343 6.54 2.65 -5.09
CA ASP A 343 5.06 2.60 -5.15
C ASP A 343 4.49 2.50 -6.58
N VAL A 344 5.32 2.57 -7.63
CA VAL A 344 4.82 2.65 -9.03
C VAL A 344 5.08 1.40 -9.87
N LEU A 345 5.99 0.49 -9.49
CA LEU A 345 6.15 -0.83 -10.11
C LEU A 345 5.47 -1.93 -9.31
#